data_AF-A0A3T0JXY4-F1
#
_entry.id   AF-A0A3T0JXY4-F1
#
_cell.length_a   1.000
_cell.length_b   1.000
_cell.length_c   1.000
_cell.angle_alpha   90.00
_cell.angle_beta   90.00
_cell.angle_gamma   90.00
#
_symmetry.space_group_name_H-M   'P 1'
#
loop_
_entity.id
_entity.type
_entity.pdbx_description
1 polymer ?
#
loop_
_entity_poly.entity_id
_entity_poly.type
_entity_poly.pdbx_seq_one_letter_code
_entity_poly.pdbx_strand_id
1 'polypeptide(L)'
;MGRFIPHPDDVPVELTLLTPECISRQRLHTISLGGIACNYHRAWRHGTALQVRMPTINADFTYPGYVAWCLRRKKGYLVGIAFTDEQTLFSARMGEQVCQIERYCRINDAHDDLQDIQARALQWVEQHAEEFSHDSVRKAFA
;
A
#
# COMPACT_ATOMS: atom_id res chain seq x y z
N MET A 1 -15.53 4.03 -5.55
CA MET A 1 -14.18 3.49 -5.29
C MET A 1 -13.81 3.73 -3.84
N GLY A 2 -13.19 2.75 -3.19
CA GLY A 2 -12.76 2.85 -1.78
C GLY A 2 -11.55 3.76 -1.55
N ARG A 3 -11.11 3.87 -0.29
CA ARG A 3 -9.96 4.68 0.14
C ARG A 3 -8.63 4.09 -0.36
N PHE A 4 -7.68 4.97 -0.68
CA PHE A 4 -6.29 4.61 -1.03
C PHE A 4 -5.35 4.99 0.10
N ILE A 5 -4.56 4.04 0.59
CA ILE A 5 -3.58 4.26 1.66
C ILE A 5 -2.29 4.81 1.03
N PRO A 6 -1.74 5.93 1.53
CA PRO A 6 -0.49 6.46 1.02
C PRO A 6 0.71 5.58 1.47
N HIS A 7 1.49 5.15 0.49
CA HIS A 7 2.78 4.51 0.69
C HIS A 7 3.86 5.57 0.94
N PRO A 8 4.79 5.38 1.89
CA PRO A 8 5.88 6.32 2.10
C PRO A 8 6.83 6.44 0.91
N ASP A 9 7.30 7.66 0.64
CA ASP A 9 8.13 7.96 -0.54
C ASP A 9 9.57 7.41 -0.46
N ASP A 10 10.03 7.14 0.75
CA ASP A 10 11.36 6.64 1.12
C ASP A 10 11.38 5.12 1.37
N VAL A 11 10.24 4.46 1.23
CA VAL A 11 10.12 3.00 1.29
C VAL A 11 10.01 2.45 -0.14
N PRO A 12 10.80 1.42 -0.49
CA PRO A 12 10.79 0.87 -1.84
C PRO A 12 9.48 0.11 -2.13
N VAL A 13 8.88 0.45 -3.27
CA VAL A 13 7.81 -0.32 -3.90
C VAL A 13 8.23 -0.65 -5.33
N GLU A 14 7.95 -1.88 -5.75
CA GLU A 14 8.25 -2.34 -7.11
C GLU A 14 6.95 -2.69 -7.83
N LEU A 15 6.82 -2.20 -9.07
CA LEU A 15 5.64 -2.42 -9.90
C LEU A 15 6.01 -3.14 -11.20
N THR A 16 5.53 -4.38 -11.31
CA THR A 16 5.74 -5.24 -12.48
C THR A 16 4.43 -5.40 -13.25
N LEU A 17 4.50 -5.33 -14.57
CA LEU A 17 3.33 -5.53 -15.42
C LEU A 17 2.87 -7.00 -15.37
N LEU A 18 1.59 -7.23 -15.11
CA LEU A 18 0.96 -8.53 -15.29
C LEU A 18 0.28 -8.56 -16.68
N THR A 19 0.86 -9.30 -17.62
CA THR A 19 0.25 -9.56 -18.94
C THR A 19 -0.48 -10.90 -18.92
N PRO A 20 -1.70 -11.03 -19.48
CA PRO A 20 -2.38 -10.11 -20.40
C PRO A 20 -3.62 -9.38 -19.81
N GLU A 21 -3.61 -9.00 -18.54
CA GLU A 21 -4.84 -8.57 -17.85
C GLU A 21 -4.95 -7.04 -17.78
N CYS A 22 -5.82 -6.47 -18.60
CA CYS A 22 -6.29 -5.10 -18.42
C CYS A 22 -7.79 -5.13 -18.23
N ILE A 23 -8.31 -4.25 -17.37
CA ILE A 23 -9.75 -4.07 -17.18
C ILE A 23 -10.18 -2.66 -17.55
N SER A 24 -11.44 -2.53 -17.97
CA SER A 24 -11.99 -1.22 -18.30
C SER A 24 -12.12 -0.33 -17.07
N ARG A 25 -12.16 0.99 -17.29
CA ARG A 25 -12.33 1.96 -16.20
C ARG A 25 -13.63 1.73 -15.43
N GLN A 26 -14.71 1.49 -16.16
CA GLN A 26 -16.04 1.23 -15.59
C GLN A 26 -16.02 -0.02 -14.72
N ARG A 27 -15.43 -1.12 -15.21
CA ARG A 27 -15.32 -2.36 -14.43
C ARG A 27 -14.55 -2.11 -13.15
N LEU A 28 -13.37 -1.48 -13.22
CA LEU A 28 -12.57 -1.18 -12.03
C LEU A 28 -13.29 -0.28 -11.03
N HIS A 29 -14.02 0.72 -11.51
CA HIS A 29 -14.80 1.60 -10.63
C HIS A 29 -15.87 0.82 -9.83
N THR A 30 -16.50 -0.18 -10.46
CA THR A 30 -17.54 -1.01 -9.85
C THR A 30 -16.97 -2.03 -8.85
N ILE A 31 -15.83 -2.66 -9.15
CA ILE A 31 -15.30 -3.77 -8.35
C ILE A 31 -14.19 -3.37 -7.36
N SER A 32 -13.71 -2.12 -7.40
CA SER A 32 -12.62 -1.68 -6.53
C SER A 32 -13.08 -1.54 -5.08
N LEU A 33 -12.32 -2.17 -4.18
CA LEU A 33 -12.51 -2.10 -2.73
C LEU A 33 -11.62 -1.02 -2.07
N GLY A 34 -10.94 -0.19 -2.88
CA GLY A 34 -9.87 0.72 -2.46
C GLY A 34 -8.49 0.17 -2.84
N GLY A 35 -7.43 0.69 -2.21
CA GLY A 35 -6.09 0.15 -2.40
C GLY A 35 -4.97 1.02 -1.83
N ILE A 36 -3.85 1.12 -2.55
CA ILE A 36 -2.67 1.91 -2.14
C ILE A 36 -2.32 2.97 -3.17
N ALA A 37 -1.64 4.02 -2.72
CA ALA A 37 -1.11 5.07 -3.56
C ALA A 37 0.39 5.21 -3.32
N CYS A 38 1.21 5.08 -4.35
CA CYS A 38 2.66 5.21 -4.25
C CYS A 38 3.24 6.14 -5.31
N ASN A 39 4.38 6.76 -5.01
CA ASN A 39 5.13 7.50 -6.01
C ASN A 39 5.97 6.53 -6.86
N TYR A 40 6.01 6.77 -8.17
CA TYR A 40 6.72 5.91 -9.12
C TYR A 40 7.35 6.72 -10.25
N HIS A 41 8.48 6.24 -10.76
CA HIS A 41 9.28 6.98 -11.76
C HIS A 41 8.65 6.97 -13.17
N ARG A 42 7.73 6.04 -13.46
CA ARG A 42 7.05 5.91 -14.76
C ARG A 42 5.53 5.98 -14.65
N ALA A 43 4.90 6.42 -15.74
CA ALA A 43 3.45 6.42 -15.87
C ALA A 43 2.90 5.00 -16.08
N TRP A 44 1.66 4.80 -15.64
CA TRP A 44 0.90 3.59 -15.93
C TRP A 44 -0.47 3.94 -16.51
N ARG A 45 -0.94 3.11 -17.45
CA ARG A 45 -2.27 3.27 -18.04
C ARG A 45 -3.31 2.80 -17.03
N HIS A 46 -4.43 3.51 -16.96
CA HIS A 46 -5.56 3.11 -16.14
C HIS A 46 -6.06 1.72 -16.55
N GLY A 47 -6.34 0.87 -15.58
CA GLY A 47 -6.82 -0.50 -15.78
C GLY A 47 -5.72 -1.53 -16.05
N THR A 48 -4.46 -1.12 -16.14
CA THR A 48 -3.32 -2.04 -16.25
C THR A 48 -3.21 -2.89 -14.97
N ALA A 49 -3.15 -4.23 -15.12
CA ALA A 49 -2.81 -5.11 -14.02
C ALA A 49 -1.31 -5.03 -13.69
N LEU A 50 -1.02 -4.93 -12.41
CA LEU A 50 0.31 -4.86 -11.85
C LEU A 50 0.45 -5.88 -10.73
N GLN A 51 1.64 -6.46 -10.64
CA GLN A 51 2.13 -7.06 -9.42
C GLN A 51 2.79 -5.94 -8.61
N VAL A 52 2.29 -5.71 -7.40
CA VAL A 52 2.96 -4.86 -6.42
C VAL A 52 3.84 -5.75 -5.56
N ARG A 53 5.11 -5.35 -5.39
CA ARG A 53 6.05 -6.00 -4.49
C ARG A 53 6.56 -4.99 -3.47
N MET A 54 6.61 -5.42 -2.20
CA MET A 54 7.02 -4.60 -1.06
C MET A 54 8.20 -5.28 -0.33
N PRO A 55 9.45 -5.03 -0.76
CA PRO A 55 10.63 -5.69 -0.24
C PRO A 55 10.86 -5.49 1.27
N THR A 56 10.39 -4.35 1.81
CA THR A 56 10.50 -4.01 3.25
C THR A 56 9.75 -4.99 4.16
N ILE A 57 8.69 -5.63 3.67
CA ILE A 57 7.91 -6.58 4.47
C ILE A 57 8.57 -7.95 4.44
N ASN A 58 8.75 -8.48 3.23
CA ASN A 58 9.61 -9.62 2.93
C ASN A 58 9.90 -9.64 1.42
N ALA A 59 10.92 -10.40 1.02
CA ALA A 59 11.37 -10.44 -0.37
C ALA A 59 10.31 -10.96 -1.37
N ASP A 60 9.35 -11.74 -0.91
CA ASP A 60 8.32 -12.40 -1.74
C ASP A 60 6.93 -11.80 -1.53
N PHE A 61 6.82 -10.70 -0.77
CA PHE A 61 5.54 -10.12 -0.42
C PHE A 61 5.01 -9.37 -1.62
N THR A 62 4.05 -10.01 -2.27
CA THR A 62 3.50 -9.52 -3.52
C THR A 62 2.00 -9.67 -3.52
N TYR A 63 1.33 -8.72 -4.15
CA TYR A 63 -0.11 -8.79 -4.38
C TYR A 63 -0.52 -8.13 -5.71
N PRO A 64 -1.51 -8.70 -6.42
CA PRO A 64 -1.97 -8.18 -7.69
C PRO A 64 -2.86 -6.95 -7.48
N GLY A 65 -2.89 -6.04 -8.45
CA GLY A 65 -3.79 -4.90 -8.42
C GLY A 65 -3.91 -4.22 -9.77
N TYR A 66 -4.84 -3.28 -9.87
CA TYR A 66 -5.10 -2.55 -11.11
C TYR A 66 -4.87 -1.06 -10.94
N VAL A 67 -4.28 -0.43 -11.94
CA VAL A 67 -4.06 1.03 -11.91
C VAL A 67 -5.40 1.75 -11.96
N ALA A 68 -5.80 2.31 -10.83
CA ALA A 68 -7.02 3.09 -10.66
C ALA A 68 -6.87 4.53 -11.14
N TRP A 69 -5.65 5.08 -11.07
CA TRP A 69 -5.33 6.42 -11.57
C TRP A 69 -3.81 6.60 -11.56
N CYS A 70 -3.33 7.53 -12.38
CA CYS A 70 -1.92 7.88 -12.46
C CYS A 70 -1.81 9.39 -12.68
N LEU A 71 -1.28 10.09 -11.69
CA LEU A 71 -1.22 11.55 -11.65
C LEU A 71 0.23 11.99 -11.81
N ARG A 72 0.51 12.85 -12.78
CA ARG A 72 1.86 13.41 -12.95
C ARG A 72 2.21 14.32 -11.76
N ARG A 73 3.42 14.15 -11.22
CA ARG A 73 4.01 15.00 -10.17
C ARG A 73 5.25 15.72 -10.72
N LYS A 74 5.86 16.60 -9.91
CA LYS A 74 7.11 17.28 -10.26
C LYS A 74 8.23 16.29 -10.58
N LYS A 75 8.29 15.18 -9.82
CA LYS A 75 9.22 14.06 -10.03
C LYS A 75 8.38 12.78 -10.13
N GLY A 76 8.25 12.23 -11.34
CA GLY A 76 7.50 11.00 -11.58
C GLY A 76 5.97 11.15 -11.47
N TYR A 77 5.34 10.13 -10.90
CA TYR A 77 3.89 9.95 -10.89
C TYR A 77 3.42 9.44 -9.53
N LEU A 78 2.26 9.91 -9.07
CA LEU A 78 1.53 9.26 -8.00
C LEU A 78 0.55 8.26 -8.64
N VAL A 79 0.71 6.98 -8.31
CA VAL A 79 -0.04 5.88 -8.90
C VAL A 79 -0.96 5.28 -7.84
N GLY A 80 -2.25 5.28 -8.12
CA GLY A 80 -3.24 4.57 -7.31
C GLY A 80 -3.45 3.18 -7.86
N ILE A 81 -3.26 2.17 -7.01
CA ILE A 81 -3.44 0.76 -7.35
C ILE A 81 -4.61 0.26 -6.53
N ALA A 82 -5.65 -0.20 -7.21
CA ALA A 82 -6.87 -0.71 -6.61
C ALA A 82 -6.87 -2.23 -6.58
N PHE A 83 -7.47 -2.76 -5.52
CA PHE A 83 -7.65 -4.20 -5.31
C PHE A 83 -9.13 -4.56 -5.46
N THR A 84 -9.36 -5.79 -5.92
CA THR A 84 -10.68 -6.30 -6.30
C THR A 84 -11.16 -7.45 -5.44
N ASP A 85 -10.32 -7.93 -4.52
CA ASP A 85 -10.64 -8.95 -3.53
C ASP A 85 -10.22 -8.48 -2.13
N GLU A 86 -10.95 -8.94 -1.11
CA GLU A 86 -10.79 -8.49 0.27
C GLU A 86 -9.45 -8.95 0.87
N GLN A 87 -8.96 -10.14 0.48
CA GLN A 87 -7.72 -10.70 1.01
C GLN A 87 -6.52 -9.86 0.58
N THR A 88 -6.46 -9.49 -0.69
CA THR A 88 -5.42 -8.60 -1.22
C THR A 88 -5.50 -7.22 -0.59
N LEU A 89 -6.71 -6.65 -0.48
CA LEU A 89 -6.88 -5.36 0.18
C LEU A 89 -6.36 -5.43 1.63
N PHE A 90 -6.81 -6.41 2.41
CA PHE A 90 -6.37 -6.60 3.79
C PHE A 90 -4.84 -6.74 3.90
N SER A 91 -4.25 -7.59 3.05
CA SER A 91 -2.81 -7.83 3.01
C SER A 91 -2.04 -6.55 2.69
N ALA A 92 -2.50 -5.77 1.70
CA ALA A 92 -1.90 -4.49 1.37
C ALA A 92 -2.02 -3.48 2.51
N ARG A 93 -3.17 -3.41 3.19
CA ARG A 93 -3.33 -2.53 4.36
C ARG A 93 -2.34 -2.87 5.46
N MET A 94 -2.23 -4.15 5.82
CA MET A 94 -1.27 -4.61 6.83
C MET A 94 0.16 -4.36 6.38
N GLY A 95 0.46 -4.56 5.10
CA GLY A 95 1.77 -4.26 4.55
C GLY A 95 2.15 -2.78 4.66
N GLU A 96 1.22 -1.87 4.37
CA GLU A 96 1.45 -0.44 4.56
C GLU A 96 1.74 -0.07 6.02
N GLN A 97 1.14 -0.77 6.99
CA GLN A 97 1.48 -0.57 8.42
C GLN A 97 2.94 -0.87 8.71
N VAL A 98 3.41 -2.03 8.23
CA VAL A 98 4.80 -2.45 8.40
C VAL A 98 5.75 -1.44 7.77
N CYS A 99 5.44 -0.95 6.56
CA CYS A 99 6.21 0.09 5.89
C CYS A 99 6.26 1.41 6.69
N GLN A 100 5.15 1.83 7.30
CA GLN A 100 5.10 3.03 8.13
C GLN A 100 5.88 2.87 9.44
N ILE A 101 5.79 1.70 10.09
CA ILE A 101 6.55 1.38 11.31
C ILE A 101 8.04 1.38 11.00
N GLU A 102 8.47 0.70 9.93
CA GLU A 102 9.88 0.62 9.55
C GLU A 102 10.44 2.02 9.30
N ARG A 103 9.72 2.83 8.51
CA ARG A 103 10.09 4.22 8.27
C ARG A 103 10.19 5.01 9.58
N TYR A 104 9.22 4.85 10.48
CA TYR A 104 9.21 5.54 11.76
C TYR A 104 10.45 5.16 12.60
N CYS A 105 10.78 3.87 12.70
CA CYS A 105 11.97 3.41 13.41
C CYS A 105 13.26 3.98 12.79
N ARG A 106 13.35 4.00 11.45
CA ARG A 106 14.51 4.52 10.71
C ARG A 106 14.72 6.02 10.92
N ILE A 107 13.65 6.83 10.87
CA ILE A 107 13.75 8.31 11.02
C ILE A 107 14.08 8.70 12.46
N ASN A 108 13.68 7.90 13.45
CA ASN A 108 13.89 8.20 14.86
C ASN A 108 15.17 7.57 15.44
N ASP A 109 16.14 7.23 14.57
CA ASP A 109 17.47 6.71 14.92
C ASP A 109 17.42 5.66 16.04
N ALA A 110 16.55 4.65 15.88
CA ALA A 110 16.69 3.45 16.69
C ALA A 110 18.11 2.91 16.44
N HIS A 111 18.93 2.84 17.49
CA HIS A 111 20.15 2.06 17.45
C HIS A 111 19.76 0.64 16.99
N ASP A 112 20.68 -0.10 16.34
CA ASP A 112 20.47 -1.49 15.90
C ASP A 112 20.16 -2.49 17.07
N ASP A 113 19.86 -1.98 18.27
CA ASP A 113 19.37 -2.77 19.38
C ASP A 113 17.90 -3.16 19.14
N LEU A 114 17.70 -4.48 19.01
CA LEU A 114 16.41 -5.10 18.71
C LEU A 114 15.34 -4.75 19.77
N GLN A 115 15.75 -4.47 21.01
CA GLN A 115 14.85 -4.08 22.09
C GLN A 115 14.26 -2.67 21.89
N ASP A 116 15.05 -1.72 21.40
CA ASP A 116 14.58 -0.36 21.13
C ASP A 116 13.61 -0.32 19.95
N ILE A 117 13.89 -1.11 18.91
CA ILE A 117 12.98 -1.27 17.75
C ILE A 117 11.64 -1.85 18.20
N GLN A 118 11.64 -2.89 19.04
CA GLN A 118 10.41 -3.51 19.55
C GLN A 118 9.61 -2.53 20.41
N ALA A 119 10.26 -1.80 21.31
CA ALA A 119 9.59 -0.80 22.15
C ALA A 119 8.90 0.29 21.32
N ARG A 120 9.55 0.76 20.24
CA ARG A 120 8.98 1.78 19.34
C ARG A 120 7.88 1.25 18.44
N ALA A 121 8.00 0.01 17.95
CA ALA A 121 6.92 -0.64 17.20
C ALA A 121 5.66 -0.78 18.07
N LEU A 122 5.82 -1.16 19.35
CA LEU A 122 4.73 -1.20 20.32
C LEU A 122 4.10 0.18 20.54
N GLN A 123 4.92 1.22 20.73
CA GLN A 123 4.44 2.60 20.87
C GLN A 123 3.64 3.06 19.63
N TRP A 124 4.09 2.71 18.43
CA TRP A 124 3.39 3.04 17.19
C TRP A 124 2.03 2.34 17.13
N VAL A 125 1.99 1.04 17.47
CA VAL A 125 0.76 0.25 17.52
C VAL A 125 -0.21 0.85 18.53
N GLU A 126 0.22 1.20 19.75
CA GLU A 126 -0.65 1.84 20.75
C GLU A 126 -1.29 3.14 20.24
N GLN A 127 -0.52 3.95 19.50
CA GLN A 127 -1.00 5.24 19.00
C GLN A 127 -1.96 5.12 17.81
N HIS A 128 -1.89 4.03 17.03
CA HIS A 128 -2.57 3.93 15.74
C HIS A 128 -3.49 2.71 15.60
N ALA A 129 -3.47 1.76 16.55
CA ALA A 129 -4.21 0.49 16.45
C ALA A 129 -5.72 0.66 16.23
N GLU A 130 -6.33 1.70 16.80
CA GLU A 130 -7.76 1.98 16.61
C GLU A 130 -8.10 2.32 15.15
N GLU A 131 -7.18 2.91 14.38
CA GLU A 131 -7.39 3.21 12.96
C GLU A 131 -7.39 1.95 12.06
N PHE A 132 -6.89 0.83 12.58
CA PHE A 132 -6.68 -0.41 11.83
C PHE A 132 -7.40 -1.64 12.42
N SER A 133 -8.18 -1.46 13.50
CA SER A 133 -8.97 -2.53 14.09
C SER A 133 -10.03 -3.07 13.11
N HIS A 134 -10.33 -4.37 13.22
CA HIS A 134 -11.31 -5.04 12.36
C HIS A 134 -12.73 -4.41 12.44
N ASP A 135 -13.06 -3.73 13.55
CA ASP A 135 -14.32 -3.02 13.75
C ASP A 135 -14.33 -1.66 13.03
N SER A 136 -13.21 -0.93 13.06
CA SER A 136 -12.98 0.29 12.29
C SER A 136 -13.00 0.00 10.78
N VAL A 137 -12.47 -1.16 10.38
CA VAL A 137 -12.50 -1.65 9.01
C VAL A 137 -13.92 -2.00 8.54
N ARG A 138 -14.77 -2.62 9.38
CA ARG A 138 -16.18 -2.87 9.03
C ARG A 138 -17.01 -1.58 8.97
N LYS A 139 -16.83 -0.65 9.91
CA LYS A 139 -17.57 0.63 9.94
C LYS A 139 -17.20 1.57 8.80
N ALA A 140 -15.98 1.51 8.28
CA ALA A 140 -15.57 2.28 7.10
C ALA A 140 -16.22 1.80 5.79
N PHE A 141 -16.93 0.66 5.81
CA PHE A 141 -17.60 0.05 4.66
C PHE A 141 -19.10 -0.26 4.92
N ALA A 142 -19.67 0.26 6.01
CA ALA A 142 -21.11 0.34 6.22
C ALA A 142 -21.61 1.73 5.77
#